data_AF-A0A7Y2A2I9-F1
#
_entry.id   AF-A0A7Y2A2I9-F1
#
_cell.length_a   1.000
_cell.length_b   1.000
_cell.length_c   1.000
_cell.angle_alpha   90.00
_cell.angle_beta   90.00
_cell.angle_gamma   90.00
#
_symmetry.space_group_name_H-M   'P 1'
#
loop_
_entity.id
_entity.type
_entity.pdbx_description
1 polymer ?
#
loop_
_entity_poly.entity_id
_entity_poly.type
_entity_poly.pdbx_seq_one_letter_code
_entity_poly.pdbx_strand_id
1 'polypeptide(L)' 'LDHRVRHVDGGSSDEDNLAPLCRHDHRIRHLPRWEYRPVDQGAFEWRTALGQVVQSRPPP' A
#
# COMPACT_ATOMS: atom_id res chain seq x y z
N LEU A 1 3.47 -0.84 -10.01
CA LEU A 1 2.16 -0.23 -9.72
C LEU A 1 1.20 -1.36 -9.43
N ASP A 2 0.46 -1.22 -8.34
CA ASP A 2 -0.49 -2.22 -7.86
C ASP A 2 -1.81 -1.54 -7.50
N HIS A 3 -2.92 -2.26 -7.63
CA HIS A 3 -4.22 -1.68 -7.39
C HIS A 3 -4.50 -1.49 -5.89
N ARG A 4 -4.97 -0.31 -5.50
CA ARG A 4 -5.43 -0.02 -4.13
C ARG A 4 -6.70 -0.83 -3.82
N VAL A 5 -7.65 -0.83 -4.77
CA VAL A 5 -8.82 -1.71 -4.85
C VAL A 5 -8.55 -2.77 -5.90
N ARG A 6 -8.63 -4.07 -5.56
CA ARG A 6 -8.30 -5.15 -6.50
C ARG A 6 -9.15 -5.04 -7.77
N HIS A 7 -8.56 -5.34 -8.92
CA HIS A 7 -9.29 -5.36 -10.20
C HIS A 7 -10.50 -6.30 -10.17
N VAL A 8 -10.36 -7.46 -9.50
CA VAL A 8 -11.45 -8.44 -9.31
C VAL A 8 -12.59 -7.93 -8.42
N ASP A 9 -12.34 -6.90 -7.60
CA ASP A 9 -13.36 -6.23 -6.78
C ASP A 9 -13.92 -4.97 -7.48
N GLY A 10 -13.60 -4.76 -8.76
CA GLY A 10 -14.04 -3.59 -9.53
C GLY A 10 -13.08 -2.40 -9.54
N GLY A 11 -11.84 -2.58 -9.08
CA GLY A 11 -10.82 -1.53 -9.16
C GLY A 11 -10.41 -1.19 -10.59
N SER A 12 -10.39 0.10 -10.92
CA SER A 12 -9.93 0.65 -12.21
C SER A 12 -8.41 0.60 -12.33
N SER A 13 -7.86 0.68 -13.54
CA SER A 13 -6.40 0.72 -13.77
C SER A 13 -5.89 2.15 -14.03
N ASP A 14 -6.57 3.14 -13.46
CA ASP A 14 -6.16 4.54 -13.52
C ASP A 14 -5.11 4.87 -12.45
N GLU A 15 -4.40 5.99 -12.63
CA GLU A 15 -3.34 6.42 -11.72
C GLU A 15 -3.84 6.59 -10.27
N ASP A 16 -5.12 6.94 -10.10
CA ASP A 16 -5.74 7.11 -8.78
C ASP A 16 -5.88 5.79 -8.02
N ASN A 17 -6.16 4.68 -8.72
CA ASN A 17 -6.22 3.34 -8.12
C ASN A 17 -4.87 2.60 -8.18
N LEU A 18 -3.86 3.12 -8.86
CA LEU A 18 -2.53 2.53 -8.94
C LEU A 18 -1.59 3.15 -7.90
N ALA A 19 -1.26 2.39 -6.87
CA ALA A 19 -0.23 2.76 -5.92
C ALA A 19 1.14 2.19 -6.34
N PRO A 20 2.25 2.86 -6.02
CA PRO A 20 3.60 2.31 -6.18
C PRO A 20 3.91 1.27 -5.08
N LEU A 21 2.94 0.43 -4.72
CA LEU A 21 3.19 -0.71 -3.83
C LEU A 21 4.03 -1.71 -4.62
N CYS A 22 5.21 -2.03 -4.10
CA CYS A 22 6.04 -3.07 -4.68
C CYS A 22 5.47 -4.46 -4.30
N ARG A 23 6.00 -5.53 -4.91
CA ARG A 23 5.58 -6.92 -4.59
C ARG A 23 5.67 -7.23 -3.08
N HIS A 24 6.63 -6.63 -2.38
CA HIS A 24 6.79 -6.79 -0.93
C HIS A 24 5.61 -6.17 -0.17
N ASP A 25 5.26 -4.92 -0.49
CA ASP A 25 4.14 -4.19 0.11
C ASP A 25 2.80 -4.88 -0.14
N HIS A 26 2.58 -5.37 -1.37
CA HIS A 26 1.38 -6.14 -1.73
C HIS A 26 1.21 -7.39 -0.85
N ARG A 27 2.30 -8.08 -0.52
CA ARG A 27 2.20 -9.27 0.36
C ARG A 27 1.89 -8.88 1.79
N ILE A 28 2.56 -7.84 2.29
CA ILE A 28 2.46 -7.42 3.68
C ILE A 28 1.07 -6.89 4.04
N ARG A 29 0.40 -6.15 3.14
CA ARG A 29 -0.97 -5.64 3.40
C ARG A 29 -2.03 -6.72 3.61
N HIS A 30 -1.75 -7.96 3.20
CA HIS A 30 -2.66 -9.09 3.39
C HIS A 30 -2.35 -9.89 4.68
N LEU A 31 -1.30 -9.54 5.41
CA LEU A 31 -0.98 -10.19 6.67
C LEU A 31 -1.88 -9.67 7.80
N PRO A 32 -2.29 -10.54 8.74
CA PRO A 32 -3.10 -10.11 9.87
C PRO A 32 -2.35 -9.08 10.72
N ARG A 33 -3.08 -8.08 11.22
CA ARG A 33 -2.57 -6.96 12.05
C ARG A 33 -1.59 -6.02 11.35
N TRP A 34 -1.46 -6.11 10.04
CA TRP A 34 -0.82 -5.09 9.23
C TRP A 34 -1.87 -4.14 8.70
N GLU A 35 -1.63 -2.85 8.89
CA GLU A 35 -2.48 -1.78 8.36
C GLU A 35 -1.60 -0.83 7.57
N TYR A 36 -2.16 -0.24 6.51
CA TYR A 36 -1.47 0.80 5.76
C TYR A 36 -2.40 1.95 5.49
N ARG A 37 -1.84 3.16 5.49
CA ARG A 37 -2.53 4.39 5.16
C ARG A 37 -1.72 5.19 4.14
N PRO A 38 -2.32 5.60 3.01
CA PRO A 38 -1.70 6.55 2.11
C PRO A 38 -1.50 7.89 2.81
N VAL A 39 -0.34 8.50 2.60
CA VAL A 39 -0.02 9.88 3.01
C VAL A 39 0.28 10.70 1.74
N ASP A 40 1.14 11.71 1.83
CA ASP A 40 1.45 12.63 0.73
C ASP A 40 2.53 12.06 -0.22
N GLN A 41 2.54 12.54 -1.47
CA GLN A 41 3.57 12.28 -2.50
C GLN A 41 3.87 10.80 -2.75
N GLY A 42 2.83 9.95 -2.72
CA GLY A 42 2.99 8.51 -2.96
C GLY A 42 3.65 7.74 -1.81
N ALA A 43 3.83 8.38 -0.64
CA ALA A 43 4.29 7.70 0.56
C ALA A 43 3.15 6.94 1.27
N PHE A 44 3.53 5.91 2.02
CA PHE A 44 2.63 5.08 2.82
C PHE A 44 3.12 4.99 4.25
N GLU A 45 2.18 5.09 5.18
CA GLU A 45 2.40 4.76 6.59
C GLU A 45 1.94 3.33 6.84
N TRP A 46 2.81 2.53 7.46
CA TRP A 46 2.55 1.14 7.81
C TRP A 46 2.53 0.98 9.31
N ARG A 47 1.49 0.34 9.83
CA ARG A 47 1.47 -0.21 11.18
C ARG A 47 1.87 -1.69 11.09
N THR A 48 2.98 -2.03 11.74
CA THR A 48 3.46 -3.42 11.81
C THR A 48 2.60 -4.23 12.77
N ALA A 49 2.67 -5.55 12.67
CA ALA A 49 1.98 -6.45 13.61
C ALA A 49 2.44 -6.27 15.09
N LEU A 50 3.61 -5.66 15.32
CA LEU A 50 4.13 -5.32 16.64
C LEU A 50 3.66 -3.93 17.13
N GLY A 51 2.85 -3.23 16.34
CA GLY A 51 2.32 -1.90 16.65
C GLY A 51 3.26 -0.74 16.33
N GLN A 52 4.40 -0.99 15.69
CA GLN A 52 5.31 0.07 15.25
C GLN A 52 4.75 0.76 14.01
N VAL A 53 4.97 2.07 13.91
CA VAL A 53 4.58 2.85 12.73
C VAL A 53 5.84 3.21 11.95
N VAL A 54 5.87 2.85 10.66
CA VAL A 54 6.99 3.13 9.75
C VAL A 54 6.48 3.77 8.47
N GLN A 55 7.28 4.66 7.87
CA GLN A 55 6.97 5.27 6.57
C GLN A 55 7.74 4.58 5.46
N SER A 56 7.03 4.16 4.40
CA SER A 56 7.59 3.77 3.12
C SER A 56 7.43 4.93 2.15
N ARG A 57 8.53 5.31 1.48
CA ARG A 57 8.52 6.32 0.42
C ARG A 57 9.06 5.70 -0.86
N PRO A 58 8.49 6.02 -2.02
CA PRO A 58 9.09 5.64 -3.29
C PRO A 58 10.52 6.23 -3.37
N PRO A 59 11.47 5.54 -4.02
CA PRO A 59 12.77 6.13 -4.34
C PRO A 59 12.58 7.37 -5.22
N PRO A 60 13.51 8.35 -5.17
CA PRO A 60 13.47 9.54 -6.01
C PRO A 60 13.58 9.23 -7.50
#